data_AF-A0A7C7GJC3-F1
#
_entry.id   AF-A0A7C7GJC3-F1
#
_cell.length_a   1.000
_cell.length_b   1.000
_cell.length_c   1.000
_cell.angle_alpha   90.00
_cell.angle_beta   90.00
_cell.angle_gamma   90.00
#
_symmetry.space_group_name_H-M   'P 1'
#
loop_
_entity.id
_entity.type
_entity.pdbx_description
1 polymer ?
#
loop_
_entity_poly.entity_id
_entity_poly.type
_entity_poly.pdbx_seq_one_letter_code
_entity_poly.pdbx_strand_id
1 'polypeptide(L)' 'MSILVDEKTKLIVQGITGREGQFHAEQCMRYGTK' A
#
# COMPACT_ATOMS: atom_id res chain seq x y z
N MET A 1 -18.24 2.75 4.14
CA MET A 1 -18.28 3.43 2.83
C MET A 1 -17.17 4.46 2.82
N SER A 2 -16.12 4.21 2.05
CA SER A 2 -15.04 5.16 1.80
C SER A 2 -15.28 5.86 0.46
N ILE A 3 -14.66 7.03 0.26
CA ILE A 3 -14.89 7.86 -0.94
C ILE A 3 -13.88 7.56 -2.06
N LEU A 4 -12.63 7.25 -1.70
CA LEU A 4 -11.53 7.13 -2.66
C LEU A 4 -10.81 5.77 -2.66
N VAL A 5 -10.74 5.10 -1.51
CA VAL A 5 -9.96 3.88 -1.29
C VAL A 5 -10.76 2.91 -0.43
N ASP A 6 -10.84 1.67 -0.84
CA ASP A 6 -11.59 0.59 -0.20
C ASP A 6 -10.81 -0.73 -0.20
N GLU A 7 -11.42 -1.79 0.34
CA GLU A 7 -10.83 -3.13 0.39
C GLU A 7 -10.60 -3.79 -0.98
N LYS A 8 -11.12 -3.21 -2.06
CA LYS A 8 -10.98 -3.70 -3.44
C LYS A 8 -9.94 -2.90 -4.23
N THR A 9 -9.37 -1.86 -3.63
CA THR A 9 -8.43 -0.98 -4.31
C THR A 9 -7.13 -1.72 -4.61
N LYS A 10 -6.77 -1.77 -5.90
CA LYS A 10 -5.48 -2.29 -6.35
C LYS A 10 -4.43 -1.18 -6.27
N LEU A 11 -3.49 -1.33 -5.36
CA LEU A 11 -2.44 -0.34 -5.07
C LEU A 11 -1.12 -0.71 -5.77
N ILE A 12 -0.41 0.28 -6.31
CA ILE A 12 0.98 0.16 -6.74
C ILE A 12 1.83 1.19 -6.00
N VAL A 13 3.02 0.77 -5.55
CA VAL A 13 4.03 1.68 -4.99
C VAL A 13 5.16 1.82 -6.00
N GLN A 14 5.27 2.99 -6.60
CA GLN A 14 6.39 3.30 -7.49
C GLN A 14 7.65 3.59 -6.67
N GLY A 15 8.79 3.04 -7.09
CA GLY A 15 10.03 3.11 -6.30
C GLY A 15 10.04 2.15 -5.11
N ILE A 16 9.31 1.03 -5.18
CA ILE A 16 9.22 0.02 -4.11
C ILE A 16 10.58 -0.54 -3.66
N THR A 17 11.59 -0.52 -4.54
CA THR A 17 12.96 -0.97 -4.22
C THR A 17 13.77 0.07 -3.45
N GLY A 18 13.27 1.29 -3.28
CA GLY A 18 13.87 2.31 -2.42
C GLY A 18 13.56 2.06 -0.94
N ARG A 19 14.43 2.53 -0.04
CA ARG A 19 14.32 2.30 1.41
C ARG A 19 12.95 2.69 1.98
N GLU A 20 12.50 3.90 1.70
CA GLU A 20 11.22 4.42 2.23
C GLU A 20 10.01 3.74 1.57
N GLY A 21 10.10 3.49 0.25
CA GLY A 21 9.05 2.80 -0.51
C GLY A 21 8.82 1.40 0.03
N GLN A 22 9.89 0.63 0.25
CA GLN A 22 9.83 -0.69 0.86
C GLN A 22 9.28 -0.63 2.29
N PHE A 23 9.82 0.26 3.12
CA PHE A 23 9.43 0.37 4.53
C PHE A 23 7.93 0.63 4.70
N HIS A 24 7.37 1.61 3.98
CA HIS A 24 5.95 1.94 4.08
C HIS A 24 5.06 0.86 3.44
N ALA A 25 5.47 0.28 2.31
CA ALA A 25 4.70 -0.78 1.67
C ALA A 25 4.56 -2.02 2.56
N GLU A 26 5.63 -2.42 3.28
CA GLU A 26 5.56 -3.52 4.25
C GLU A 26 4.55 -3.24 5.38
N GLN A 27 4.48 -2.00 5.88
CA GLN A 27 3.49 -1.65 6.90
C GLN A 27 2.06 -1.67 6.35
N CYS A 28 1.83 -1.18 5.12
CA CYS A 28 0.53 -1.25 4.45
C CYS A 28 0.08 -2.71 4.25
N MET A 29 0.98 -3.60 3.84
CA MET A 29 0.69 -5.03 3.72
C MET A 29 0.33 -5.66 5.07
N ARG A 30 1.06 -5.33 6.15
CA ARG A 30 0.73 -5.79 7.51
C ARG A 30 -0.62 -5.27 8.00
N TYR A 31 -0.99 -4.05 7.60
CA TYR A 31 -2.29 -3.46 7.91
C TYR A 31 -3.45 -4.13 7.16
N GLY A 32 -3.18 -4.81 6.04
CA GLY A 32 -4.16 -5.61 5.32
C GLY A 32 -4.36 -5.23 3.85
N THR A 33 -3.53 -4.36 3.27
CA THR A 33 -3.49 -4.14 1.83
C THR A 33 -3.06 -5.42 1.12
N LYS A 34 -3.83 -5.87 0.11
CA LYS A 34 -3.61 -7.10 -0.66
C LYS A 34 -3.64 -6.84 -2.15
#